data_AF-A0A0R2JFW9-F1
#
_entry.id   AF-A0A0R2JFW9-F1
#
_cell.length_a   1.000
_cell.length_b   1.000
_cell.length_c   1.000
_cell.angle_alpha   90.00
_cell.angle_beta   90.00
_cell.angle_gamma   90.00
#
_symmetry.space_group_name_H-M   'P 1'
#
loop_
_entity.id
_entity.type
_entity.pdbx_description
1 polymer ?
#
loop_
_entity_poly.entity_id
_entity_poly.type
_entity_poly.pdbx_seq_one_letter_code
_entity_poly.pdbx_strand_id
1 'polypeptide(L)'
;MTVLKALCVRLHIDISQIAELTTENHVQLSYVRELVEHMDFVKARKIMESTSFMHEMEELVLPEYHLLNAICYAGQNECQKAMHYLHMALSGTMHTQVGLIIEIFNEMGGVWMQLGEYDNASDCLDRCQKLIASINEIKMEAMKLVIVKVYRRQAELDLLRKEYHKALTGVESAMNLLPKNNAYYELVLLQKIRMDCAEALGLLAEQREAQLLSYAAGLFSQDQKLEEQTRQYRSEISIDKKSN
;
A
#
# COMPACT_ATOMS: atom_id res chain seq x y z
N MET A 1 -30.42 10.28 -8.03
CA MET A 1 -29.65 11.46 -8.50
C MET A 1 -28.25 11.33 -7.91
N THR A 2 -27.20 11.22 -8.72
CA THR A 2 -25.83 11.02 -8.21
C THR A 2 -25.35 12.27 -7.46
N VAL A 3 -24.47 12.09 -6.46
CA VAL A 3 -23.90 13.19 -5.64
C VAL A 3 -23.30 14.28 -6.53
N LEU A 4 -22.60 13.89 -7.60
CA LEU A 4 -22.04 14.80 -8.59
C LEU A 4 -23.12 15.68 -9.23
N LYS A 5 -24.22 15.09 -9.72
CA LYS A 5 -25.31 15.84 -10.37
C LYS A 5 -25.99 16.81 -9.39
N ALA A 6 -26.12 16.44 -8.13
CA ALA A 6 -26.64 17.33 -7.08
C ALA A 6 -25.69 18.51 -6.80
N LEU A 7 -24.37 18.27 -6.78
CA LEU A 7 -23.36 19.31 -6.63
C LEU A 7 -23.34 20.27 -7.82
N CYS A 8 -23.37 19.75 -9.05
CA CYS A 8 -23.43 20.52 -10.29
C CYS A 8 -24.62 21.49 -10.29
N VAL A 9 -25.81 20.98 -9.97
CA VAL A 9 -27.03 21.79 -9.88
C VAL A 9 -26.90 22.88 -8.81
N ARG A 10 -26.35 22.55 -7.64
CA ARG A 10 -26.19 23.50 -6.53
C ARG A 10 -25.14 24.58 -6.84
N LEU A 11 -24.06 24.21 -7.51
CA LEU A 11 -22.99 25.11 -7.93
C LEU A 11 -23.27 25.81 -9.26
N HIS A 12 -24.42 25.53 -9.90
CA HIS A 12 -24.81 26.08 -11.20
C HIS A 12 -23.78 25.80 -12.31
N ILE A 13 -23.13 24.65 -12.24
CA ILE A 13 -22.16 24.17 -13.24
C ILE A 13 -22.85 23.13 -14.11
N ASP A 14 -22.71 23.25 -15.43
CA ASP A 14 -23.21 22.22 -16.35
C ASP A 14 -22.32 20.97 -16.27
N ILE A 15 -22.95 19.81 -16.18
CA ILE A 15 -22.24 18.52 -16.06
C ILE A 15 -21.43 18.18 -17.32
N SER A 16 -21.84 18.72 -18.48
CA SER A 16 -21.11 18.62 -19.75
C SER A 16 -19.75 19.32 -19.69
N GLN A 17 -19.68 20.49 -19.05
CA GLN A 17 -18.42 21.23 -18.84
C GLN A 17 -17.45 20.46 -17.93
N ILE A 18 -17.98 19.71 -16.96
CA ILE A 18 -17.15 18.82 -16.11
C ILE A 18 -16.66 17.61 -16.91
N ALA A 19 -17.47 17.06 -17.80
CA ALA A 19 -17.04 15.96 -18.67
C ALA A 19 -15.95 16.41 -19.65
N GLU A 20 -16.01 17.63 -20.16
CA GLU A 20 -14.96 18.20 -21.03
C GLU A 20 -13.61 18.33 -20.32
N LEU A 21 -13.58 18.73 -19.03
CA LEU A 21 -12.37 18.73 -18.19
C LEU A 21 -11.70 17.35 -18.05
N THR A 22 -12.45 16.25 -18.24
CA THR A 22 -11.92 14.89 -18.07
C THR A 22 -11.33 14.27 -19.34
N THR A 23 -11.36 14.98 -20.47
CA THR A 23 -11.06 14.40 -21.80
C THR A 23 -9.72 14.81 -22.42
N GLU A 24 -8.99 15.76 -21.84
CA GLU A 24 -7.59 15.97 -22.18
C GLU A 24 -6.73 14.87 -21.54
N ASN A 25 -5.66 14.43 -22.22
CA ASN A 25 -4.81 13.30 -21.86
C ASN A 25 -4.05 13.49 -20.53
N HIS A 26 -4.77 13.58 -19.41
CA HIS A 26 -4.20 13.62 -18.08
C HIS A 26 -4.07 12.18 -17.59
N VAL A 27 -2.83 11.71 -17.44
CA VAL A 27 -2.61 10.52 -16.62
C VAL A 27 -2.99 10.90 -15.19
N GLN A 28 -4.05 10.31 -14.66
CA GLN A 28 -4.50 10.60 -13.29
C GLN A 28 -3.55 9.93 -12.29
N LEU A 29 -3.34 10.58 -11.13
CA LEU A 29 -2.58 9.97 -10.02
C LEU A 29 -3.16 8.62 -9.57
N SER A 30 -4.45 8.38 -9.81
CA SER A 30 -5.10 7.09 -9.58
C SER A 30 -4.43 5.95 -10.35
N TYR A 31 -4.04 6.17 -11.61
CA TYR A 31 -3.33 5.17 -12.39
C TYR A 31 -1.90 4.96 -11.88
N VAL A 32 -1.23 6.04 -11.47
CA VAL A 32 0.10 5.93 -10.85
C VAL A 32 0.03 5.16 -9.53
N ARG A 33 -0.99 5.43 -8.71
CA ARG A 33 -1.26 4.71 -7.46
C ARG A 33 -1.50 3.23 -7.72
N GLU A 34 -2.29 2.89 -8.74
CA GLU A 34 -2.48 1.51 -9.15
C GLU A 34 -1.13 0.85 -9.49
N LEU A 35 -0.29 1.48 -10.32
CA LEU A 35 1.03 0.94 -10.63
C LEU A 35 1.91 0.74 -9.38
N VAL A 36 1.87 1.68 -8.44
CA VAL A 36 2.59 1.58 -7.16
C VAL A 36 2.07 0.41 -6.32
N GLU A 37 0.76 0.19 -6.27
CA GLU A 37 0.14 -0.94 -5.56
C GLU A 37 0.49 -2.30 -6.19
N HIS A 38 0.72 -2.32 -7.50
CA HIS A 38 1.23 -3.48 -8.25
C HIS A 38 2.77 -3.56 -8.27
N MET A 39 3.44 -2.75 -7.44
CA MET A 39 4.90 -2.71 -7.30
C MET A 39 5.63 -2.46 -8.63
N ASP A 40 5.02 -1.70 -9.55
CA ASP A 40 5.60 -1.27 -10.83
C ASP A 40 6.17 0.15 -10.71
N PHE A 41 7.15 0.29 -9.81
CA PHE A 41 7.76 1.57 -9.46
C PHE A 41 8.48 2.24 -10.63
N VAL A 42 9.07 1.44 -11.53
CA VAL A 42 9.81 1.96 -12.69
C VAL A 42 8.84 2.63 -13.66
N LYS A 43 7.71 1.96 -13.96
CA LYS A 43 6.70 2.54 -14.86
C LYS A 43 6.00 3.73 -14.21
N ALA A 44 5.63 3.62 -12.94
CA ALA A 44 5.02 4.72 -12.18
C ALA A 44 5.91 5.97 -12.19
N ARG A 45 7.21 5.80 -11.92
CA ARG A 45 8.18 6.89 -11.93
C ARG A 45 8.36 7.49 -13.31
N LYS A 46 8.48 6.68 -14.36
CA LYS A 46 8.60 7.17 -15.75
C LYS A 46 7.41 8.06 -16.14
N ILE A 47 6.21 7.74 -15.67
CA ILE A 47 5.02 8.55 -15.87
C ILE A 47 5.14 9.88 -15.11
N MET A 48 5.49 9.83 -13.82
CA MET A 48 5.62 11.03 -12.97
C MET A 48 6.77 11.97 -13.34
N GLU A 49 7.80 11.47 -14.03
CA GLU A 49 8.93 12.25 -14.56
C GLU A 49 8.62 12.91 -15.92
N SER A 50 7.53 12.52 -16.59
CA SER A 50 7.16 13.12 -17.88
C SER A 50 6.74 14.59 -17.70
N THR A 51 7.24 15.46 -18.58
CA THR A 51 7.21 16.93 -18.44
C THR A 51 5.81 17.56 -18.51
N SER A 52 4.77 16.80 -18.83
CA SER A 52 3.37 17.25 -18.87
C SER A 52 2.61 17.08 -17.56
N PHE A 53 3.19 16.46 -16.52
CA PHE A 53 2.44 16.06 -15.33
C PHE A 53 2.33 17.16 -14.25
N MET A 54 3.30 18.08 -14.16
CA MET A 54 3.37 19.07 -13.07
C MET A 54 2.72 20.43 -13.37
N HIS A 55 2.52 20.80 -14.64
CA HIS A 55 2.18 22.19 -14.99
C HIS A 55 0.74 22.60 -14.64
N GLU A 56 -0.12 21.63 -14.32
CA GLU A 56 -1.57 21.84 -14.12
C GLU A 56 -2.10 21.20 -12.82
N MET A 57 -1.21 20.80 -11.91
CA MET A 57 -1.64 20.08 -10.70
C MET A 57 -2.10 21.05 -9.61
N GLU A 58 -3.33 20.84 -9.13
CA GLU A 58 -3.88 21.60 -8.00
C GLU A 58 -3.04 21.40 -6.72
N GLU A 59 -2.90 22.46 -5.91
CA GLU A 59 -2.12 22.42 -4.66
C GLU A 59 -2.58 21.32 -3.70
N LEU A 60 -3.88 21.02 -3.68
CA LEU A 60 -4.47 19.98 -2.83
C LEU A 60 -3.97 18.57 -3.17
N VAL A 61 -3.57 18.36 -4.42
CA VAL A 61 -3.19 17.05 -4.99
C VAL A 61 -1.68 16.83 -4.93
N LEU A 62 -0.90 17.90 -4.80
CA LEU A 62 0.55 17.87 -4.74
C LEU A 62 1.13 16.97 -3.63
N PRO A 63 0.54 16.88 -2.42
CA PRO A 63 1.00 15.96 -1.38
C PRO A 63 0.92 14.49 -1.78
N GLU A 64 -0.14 14.10 -2.52
CA GLU A 64 -0.28 12.74 -3.03
C GLU A 64 0.76 12.44 -4.11
N TYR A 65 1.02 13.39 -5.01
CA TYR A 65 2.11 13.26 -5.99
C TYR A 65 3.48 13.05 -5.32
N HIS A 66 3.77 13.80 -4.26
CA HIS A 66 5.00 13.62 -3.50
C HIS A 66 5.05 12.26 -2.79
N LEU A 67 3.95 11.79 -2.19
CA LEU A 67 3.86 10.46 -1.61
C LEU A 67 4.15 9.37 -2.64
N LEU A 68 3.53 9.41 -3.83
CA LEU A 68 3.74 8.38 -4.85
C LEU A 68 5.18 8.37 -5.37
N ASN A 69 5.80 9.54 -5.54
CA ASN A 69 7.24 9.63 -5.84
C ASN A 69 8.08 8.99 -4.74
N ALA A 70 7.79 9.30 -3.48
CA ALA A 70 8.52 8.71 -2.36
C ALA A 70 8.45 7.18 -2.36
N ILE A 71 7.27 6.61 -2.59
CA ILE A 71 7.11 5.14 -2.67
C ILE A 71 7.92 4.57 -3.82
N CYS A 72 7.93 5.23 -4.99
CA CYS A 72 8.72 4.79 -6.13
C CYS A 72 10.23 4.81 -5.85
N TYR A 73 10.72 5.85 -5.16
CA TYR A 73 12.12 5.94 -4.75
C TYR A 73 12.49 4.90 -3.68
N ALA A 74 11.63 4.70 -2.68
CA ALA A 74 11.83 3.71 -1.62
C ALA A 74 11.85 2.29 -2.19
N GLY A 75 10.95 1.98 -3.14
CA GLY A 75 10.92 0.70 -3.86
C GLY A 75 12.16 0.42 -4.73
N GLN A 76 12.97 1.46 -5.00
CA GLN A 76 14.25 1.38 -5.71
C GLN A 76 15.45 1.56 -4.79
N ASN A 77 15.24 1.51 -3.46
CA ASN A 77 16.25 1.72 -2.42
C ASN A 77 16.93 3.10 -2.42
N GLU A 78 16.32 4.11 -3.06
CA GLU A 78 16.79 5.51 -3.03
C GLU A 78 16.25 6.25 -1.79
N CYS A 79 16.65 5.78 -0.60
CA CYS A 79 16.08 6.18 0.69
C CYS A 79 16.13 7.68 0.95
N GLN A 80 17.22 8.37 0.59
CA GLN A 80 17.36 9.82 0.83
C GLN A 80 16.35 10.63 0.00
N LYS A 81 16.13 10.23 -1.26
CA LYS A 81 15.12 10.88 -2.11
C LYS A 81 13.72 10.57 -1.63
N ALA A 82 13.46 9.32 -1.26
CA ALA A 82 12.18 8.93 -0.69
C ALA A 82 11.83 9.80 0.53
N MET A 83 12.76 9.93 1.49
CA MET A 83 12.56 10.76 2.67
C MET A 83 12.35 12.25 2.34
N HIS A 84 13.09 12.79 1.36
CA HIS A 84 12.88 14.16 0.89
C HIS A 84 11.44 14.38 0.38
N TYR A 85 10.95 13.49 -0.48
CA TYR A 85 9.58 13.58 -0.98
C TYR A 85 8.53 13.35 0.12
N LEU A 86 8.77 12.49 1.10
CA LEU A 86 7.87 12.30 2.25
C LEU A 86 7.76 13.57 3.10
N HIS A 87 8.86 14.29 3.30
CA HIS A 87 8.83 15.58 3.99
C HIS A 87 8.07 16.64 3.19
N MET A 88 8.25 16.69 1.86
CA MET A 88 7.47 17.58 1.00
C MET A 88 5.97 17.24 1.08
N ALA A 89 5.62 15.96 0.95
CA ALA A 89 4.24 15.48 1.08
C ALA A 89 3.64 15.93 2.41
N LEU A 90 4.31 15.65 3.52
CA LEU A 90 3.85 16.02 4.86
C LEU A 90 3.64 17.53 5.01
N SER A 91 4.58 18.34 4.49
CA SER A 91 4.50 19.80 4.57
C SER A 91 3.31 20.40 3.81
N GLY A 92 2.89 19.74 2.72
CA GLY A 92 1.74 20.16 1.93
C GLY A 92 0.40 19.55 2.39
N THR A 93 0.41 18.56 3.29
CA THR A 93 -0.85 17.96 3.76
C THR A 93 -1.67 18.91 4.63
N MET A 94 -2.99 18.92 4.40
CA MET A 94 -3.93 19.57 5.31
C MET A 94 -4.36 18.61 6.42
N HIS A 95 -4.70 19.14 7.61
CA HIS A 95 -5.19 18.33 8.74
C HIS A 95 -6.45 17.51 8.43
N THR A 96 -7.22 17.89 7.41
CA THR A 96 -8.40 17.14 6.94
C THR A 96 -8.02 15.86 6.17
N GLN A 97 -6.80 15.77 5.64
CA GLN A 97 -6.28 14.65 4.85
C GLN A 97 -5.65 13.57 5.72
N VAL A 98 -6.36 13.16 6.78
CA VAL A 98 -5.83 12.22 7.80
C VAL A 98 -5.33 10.91 7.17
N GLY A 99 -5.99 10.40 6.14
CA GLY A 99 -5.53 9.18 5.46
C GLY A 99 -4.20 9.33 4.76
N LEU A 100 -3.99 10.47 4.09
CA LEU A 100 -2.72 10.75 3.45
C LEU A 100 -1.59 10.92 4.47
N ILE A 101 -1.89 11.56 5.61
CA ILE A 101 -0.92 11.70 6.72
C ILE A 101 -0.52 10.32 7.28
N ILE A 102 -1.48 9.40 7.43
CA ILE A 102 -1.19 8.02 7.86
C ILE A 102 -0.30 7.31 6.84
N GLU A 103 -0.61 7.40 5.53
CA GLU A 103 0.24 6.81 4.49
C GLU A 103 1.66 7.38 4.51
N ILE A 104 1.81 8.70 4.67
CA ILE A 104 3.13 9.34 4.73
C ILE A 104 3.95 8.80 5.92
N PHE A 105 3.37 8.76 7.13
CA PHE A 105 4.08 8.20 8.28
C PHE A 105 4.38 6.71 8.11
N ASN A 106 3.47 5.94 7.52
CA ASN A 106 3.71 4.54 7.20
C ASN A 106 4.93 4.36 6.30
N GLU A 107 5.01 5.16 5.23
CA GLU A 107 6.13 5.09 4.29
C GLU A 107 7.44 5.60 4.89
N MET A 108 7.40 6.66 5.71
CA MET A 108 8.57 7.07 6.50
C MET A 108 9.09 5.92 7.36
N GLY A 109 8.18 5.18 8.02
CA GLY A 109 8.54 4.00 8.82
C GLY A 109 9.29 2.93 8.02
N GLY A 110 8.90 2.67 6.78
CA GLY A 110 9.61 1.69 5.93
C GLY A 110 10.93 2.19 5.43
N VAL A 111 11.05 3.47 5.09
CA VAL A 111 12.35 4.06 4.73
C VAL A 111 13.31 3.98 5.91
N TRP A 112 12.85 4.25 7.14
CA TRP A 112 13.68 4.06 8.33
C TRP A 112 14.09 2.61 8.55
N MET A 113 13.20 1.65 8.32
CA MET A 113 13.54 0.22 8.37
C MET A 113 14.61 -0.17 7.33
N GLN A 114 14.51 0.35 6.10
CA GLN A 114 15.53 0.13 5.06
C GLN A 114 16.90 0.68 5.46
N LEU A 115 16.92 1.75 6.25
CA LEU A 115 18.15 2.35 6.80
C LEU A 115 18.65 1.67 8.08
N GLY A 116 17.90 0.70 8.64
CA GLY A 116 18.24 0.04 9.91
C GLY A 116 17.86 0.83 11.16
N GLU A 117 17.16 1.96 11.01
CA GLU A 117 16.80 2.88 12.08
C GLU A 117 15.44 2.51 12.69
N TYR A 118 15.40 1.39 13.42
CA TYR A 118 14.15 0.76 13.88
C TYR A 118 13.37 1.59 14.91
N ASP A 119 14.04 2.41 15.71
CA ASP A 119 13.37 3.27 16.70
C ASP A 119 12.64 4.42 16.01
N ASN A 120 13.25 5.03 15.00
CA ASN A 120 12.60 6.03 14.15
C ASN A 120 11.42 5.42 13.37
N ALA A 121 11.54 4.16 12.95
CA ALA A 121 10.43 3.43 12.33
C ALA A 121 9.27 3.22 13.31
N SER A 122 9.55 2.77 14.55
CA SER A 122 8.53 2.66 15.62
C SER A 122 7.82 3.98 15.87
N ASP A 123 8.55 5.08 16.00
CA ASP A 123 7.97 6.41 16.24
C ASP A 123 6.98 6.81 15.12
N CYS A 124 7.30 6.48 13.86
CA CYS A 124 6.42 6.75 12.74
C CYS A 124 5.15 5.88 12.79
N LEU A 125 5.29 4.59 13.07
CA LEU A 125 4.15 3.66 13.14
C LEU A 125 3.24 3.93 14.35
N ASP A 126 3.80 4.36 15.48
CA ASP A 126 3.04 4.79 16.65
C ASP A 126 2.18 6.02 16.35
N ARG A 127 2.68 6.95 15.50
CA ARG A 127 1.88 8.09 15.01
C ARG A 127 0.73 7.63 14.13
N CYS A 128 0.96 6.66 13.23
CA CYS A 128 -0.12 6.04 12.45
C CYS A 128 -1.20 5.46 13.35
N GLN A 129 -0.83 4.67 14.36
CA GLN A 129 -1.77 4.05 15.29
C GLN A 129 -2.61 5.08 16.06
N LYS A 130 -1.99 6.16 16.55
CA LYS A 130 -2.70 7.26 17.22
C LYS A 130 -3.72 7.92 16.30
N LEU A 131 -3.38 8.13 15.03
CA LEU A 131 -4.30 8.69 14.04
C LEU A 131 -5.44 7.71 13.72
N ILE A 132 -5.14 6.42 13.53
CA ILE A 132 -6.15 5.37 13.29
C ILE A 132 -7.13 5.25 14.47
N ALA A 133 -6.64 5.37 15.71
CA ALA A 133 -7.50 5.37 16.90
C ALA A 133 -8.42 6.60 16.99
N SER A 134 -8.09 7.69 16.28
CA SER A 134 -8.85 8.95 16.32
C SER A 134 -9.92 9.08 15.22
N ILE A 135 -9.90 8.20 14.21
CA ILE A 135 -10.88 8.24 13.11
C ILE A 135 -12.14 7.43 13.45
N ASN A 136 -13.28 7.86 12.92
CA ASN A 136 -14.55 7.16 13.11
C ASN A 136 -14.67 5.94 12.18
N GLU A 137 -15.67 5.09 12.46
CA GLU A 137 -15.92 3.84 11.72
C GLU A 137 -16.12 4.06 10.21
N ILE A 138 -16.79 5.15 9.81
CA ILE A 138 -17.00 5.49 8.39
C ILE A 138 -15.67 5.73 7.67
N LYS A 139 -14.77 6.51 8.28
CA LYS A 139 -13.44 6.75 7.73
C LYS A 139 -12.58 5.48 7.78
N MET A 140 -12.70 4.69 8.84
CA MET A 140 -11.99 3.42 8.98
C MET A 140 -12.37 2.47 7.83
N GLU A 141 -13.65 2.35 7.51
CA GLU A 141 -14.14 1.54 6.39
C GLU A 141 -13.57 2.00 5.05
N ALA A 142 -13.60 3.31 4.79
CA ALA A 142 -13.07 3.90 3.56
C ALA A 142 -11.54 3.74 3.41
N MET A 143 -10.82 3.54 4.51
CA MET A 143 -9.36 3.53 4.56
C MET A 143 -8.77 2.18 4.96
N LYS A 144 -9.56 1.10 4.89
CA LYS A 144 -9.13 -0.25 5.29
C LYS A 144 -7.78 -0.66 4.71
N LEU A 145 -7.57 -0.46 3.40
CA LEU A 145 -6.30 -0.83 2.77
C LEU A 145 -5.11 -0.05 3.35
N VAL A 146 -5.29 1.24 3.68
CA VAL A 146 -4.25 2.06 4.33
C VAL A 146 -3.93 1.51 5.72
N ILE A 147 -4.96 1.16 6.50
CA ILE A 147 -4.80 0.59 7.85
C ILE A 147 -4.09 -0.77 7.79
N VAL A 148 -4.46 -1.62 6.84
CA VAL A 148 -3.81 -2.90 6.59
C VAL A 148 -2.33 -2.71 6.29
N LYS A 149 -1.96 -1.75 5.43
CA LYS A 149 -0.56 -1.43 5.13
C LYS A 149 0.23 -0.99 6.38
N VAL A 150 -0.42 -0.29 7.31
CA VAL A 150 0.19 0.07 8.61
C VAL A 150 0.43 -1.18 9.46
N TYR A 151 -0.55 -2.07 9.57
CA TYR A 151 -0.35 -3.32 10.32
C TYR A 151 0.67 -4.25 9.66
N ARG A 152 0.72 -4.33 8.32
CA ARG A 152 1.80 -5.01 7.60
C ARG A 152 3.15 -4.41 8.00
N ARG A 153 3.31 -3.09 7.93
CA ARG A 153 4.58 -2.41 8.24
C ARG A 153 5.02 -2.63 9.69
N GLN A 154 4.06 -2.68 10.63
CA GLN A 154 4.33 -3.04 12.02
C GLN A 154 4.82 -4.49 12.14
N ALA A 155 4.18 -5.43 11.45
CA ALA A 155 4.60 -6.83 11.44
C ALA A 155 5.98 -7.03 10.79
N GLU A 156 6.31 -6.26 9.75
CA GLU A 156 7.65 -6.22 9.15
C GLU A 156 8.70 -5.73 10.15
N LEU A 157 8.39 -4.68 10.91
CA LEU A 157 9.28 -4.17 11.94
C LEU A 157 9.50 -5.19 13.06
N ASP A 158 8.44 -5.84 13.52
CA ASP A 158 8.50 -6.90 14.53
C ASP A 158 9.31 -8.10 14.01
N LEU A 159 9.16 -8.47 12.73
CA LEU A 159 9.97 -9.50 12.06
C LEU A 159 11.46 -9.11 12.03
N LEU A 160 11.81 -7.87 11.67
CA LEU A 160 13.19 -7.38 11.69
C LEU A 160 13.81 -7.41 13.10
N ARG A 161 12.98 -7.17 14.13
CA ARG A 161 13.37 -7.29 15.54
C ARG A 161 13.35 -8.74 16.05
N LYS A 162 13.00 -9.71 15.22
CA LYS A 162 12.87 -11.15 15.57
C LYS A 162 11.79 -11.42 16.61
N GLU A 163 10.78 -10.56 16.69
CA GLU A 163 9.59 -10.72 17.53
C GLU A 163 8.52 -11.54 16.77
N TYR A 164 8.87 -12.76 16.35
CA TYR A 164 8.10 -13.53 15.36
C TYR A 164 6.63 -13.77 15.73
N HIS A 165 6.32 -14.09 16.99
CA HIS A 165 4.94 -14.29 17.43
C HIS A 165 4.11 -13.01 17.33
N LYS A 166 4.71 -11.86 17.64
CA LYS A 166 4.05 -10.56 17.56
C LYS A 166 3.83 -10.15 16.11
N ALA A 167 4.82 -10.40 15.25
CA ALA A 167 4.68 -10.23 13.80
C ALA A 167 3.51 -11.05 13.23
N LEU A 168 3.38 -12.32 13.64
CA LEU A 168 2.24 -13.17 13.25
C LEU A 168 0.89 -12.61 13.71
N THR A 169 0.78 -12.13 14.96
CA THR A 169 -0.44 -11.45 15.45
C THR A 169 -0.75 -10.17 14.66
N GLY A 170 0.28 -9.41 14.27
CA GLY A 170 0.13 -8.25 13.40
C GLY A 170 -0.39 -8.62 12.01
N VAL A 171 0.14 -9.69 11.41
CA VAL A 171 -0.34 -10.24 10.13
C VAL A 171 -1.80 -10.67 10.24
N GLU A 172 -2.20 -11.37 11.30
CA GLU A 172 -3.59 -11.77 11.52
C GLU A 172 -4.52 -10.56 11.62
N SER A 173 -4.09 -9.53 12.36
CA SER A 173 -4.83 -8.27 12.50
C SER A 173 -5.01 -7.56 11.15
N ALA A 174 -3.96 -7.56 10.31
CA ALA A 174 -4.02 -7.02 8.95
C ALA A 174 -4.97 -7.82 8.05
N MET A 175 -4.88 -9.16 8.09
CA MET A 175 -5.71 -10.07 7.30
C MET A 175 -7.20 -9.92 7.62
N ASN A 176 -7.55 -9.71 8.90
CA ASN A 176 -8.94 -9.50 9.33
C ASN A 176 -9.58 -8.21 8.77
N LEU A 177 -8.75 -7.22 8.40
CA LEU A 177 -9.19 -5.95 7.82
C LEU A 177 -8.99 -5.86 6.31
N LEU A 178 -8.35 -6.87 5.71
CA LEU A 178 -8.01 -6.87 4.30
C LEU A 178 -9.29 -6.76 3.43
N PRO A 179 -9.38 -5.77 2.54
CA PRO A 179 -10.49 -5.69 1.59
C PRO A 179 -10.58 -6.95 0.72
N LYS A 180 -11.80 -7.44 0.49
CA LYS A 180 -12.02 -8.67 -0.28
C LYS A 180 -11.69 -8.55 -1.77
N ASN A 181 -11.68 -7.33 -2.30
CA ASN A 181 -11.48 -7.06 -3.72
C ASN A 181 -10.13 -6.36 -3.93
N ASN A 182 -9.41 -6.77 -4.97
CA ASN A 182 -8.19 -6.12 -5.48
C ASN A 182 -7.04 -5.93 -4.46
N ALA A 183 -6.96 -6.76 -3.42
CA ALA A 183 -5.90 -6.69 -2.41
C ALA A 183 -4.86 -7.82 -2.52
N TYR A 184 -4.69 -8.41 -3.71
CA TYR A 184 -3.85 -9.60 -3.91
C TYR A 184 -2.36 -9.35 -3.65
N TYR A 185 -1.82 -8.20 -4.06
CA TYR A 185 -0.44 -7.83 -3.77
C TYR A 185 -0.20 -7.71 -2.27
N GLU A 186 -1.10 -7.03 -1.56
CA GLU A 186 -1.01 -6.87 -0.10
C GLU A 186 -1.13 -8.23 0.61
N LEU A 187 -2.03 -9.11 0.14
CA LEU A 187 -2.15 -10.48 0.62
C LEU A 187 -0.82 -11.24 0.49
N VAL A 188 -0.18 -11.18 -0.68
CA VAL A 188 1.11 -11.82 -0.92
C VAL A 188 2.19 -11.27 0.01
N LEU A 189 2.23 -9.96 0.25
CA LEU A 189 3.18 -9.35 1.19
C LEU A 189 2.95 -9.83 2.63
N LEU A 190 1.70 -9.90 3.08
CA LEU A 190 1.34 -10.43 4.40
C LEU A 190 1.74 -11.91 4.55
N GLN A 191 1.50 -12.72 3.51
CA GLN A 191 1.91 -14.13 3.54
C GLN A 191 3.43 -14.30 3.55
N LYS A 192 4.22 -13.39 2.94
CA LYS A 192 5.69 -13.43 3.05
C LYS A 192 6.16 -13.25 4.49
N ILE A 193 5.61 -12.30 5.21
CA ILE A 193 5.92 -12.12 6.65
C ILE A 193 5.57 -13.39 7.43
N ARG A 194 4.39 -13.98 7.14
CA ARG A 194 3.93 -15.23 7.76
C ARG A 194 4.90 -16.39 7.47
N MET A 195 5.37 -16.53 6.23
CA MET A 195 6.37 -17.53 5.82
C MET A 195 7.69 -17.36 6.57
N ASP A 196 8.23 -16.14 6.62
CA ASP A 196 9.51 -15.85 7.28
C ASP A 196 9.44 -16.11 8.80
N CYS A 197 8.32 -15.75 9.43
CA CYS A 197 8.08 -16.06 10.84
C CYS A 197 7.94 -17.57 11.08
N ALA A 198 7.19 -18.26 10.22
CA ALA A 198 6.97 -19.69 10.34
C ALA A 198 8.27 -20.49 10.17
N GLU A 199 9.13 -20.09 9.23
CA GLU A 199 10.45 -20.66 9.04
C GLU A 199 11.32 -20.48 10.29
N ALA A 200 11.39 -19.25 10.82
CA ALA A 200 12.18 -18.95 12.02
C ALA A 200 11.71 -19.70 13.28
N LEU A 201 10.40 -20.02 13.36
CA LEU A 201 9.79 -20.76 14.45
C LEU A 201 9.70 -22.27 14.22
N GLY A 202 10.08 -22.78 13.04
CA GLY A 202 9.96 -24.19 12.68
C GLY A 202 8.50 -24.67 12.48
N LEU A 203 7.58 -23.77 12.15
CA LEU A 203 6.15 -24.05 11.97
C LEU A 203 5.83 -24.46 10.53
N LEU A 204 6.19 -25.69 10.16
CA LEU A 204 6.06 -26.18 8.77
C LEU A 204 4.64 -26.12 8.19
N ALA A 205 3.60 -26.37 9.00
CA ALA A 205 2.22 -26.34 8.53
C ALA A 205 1.79 -24.89 8.18
N GLU A 206 2.15 -23.95 9.05
CA GLU A 206 1.90 -22.51 8.88
C GLU A 206 2.60 -21.98 7.62
N GLN A 207 3.85 -22.37 7.42
CA GLN A 207 4.65 -21.99 6.25
C GLN A 207 3.97 -22.45 4.95
N ARG A 208 3.58 -23.73 4.87
CA ARG A 208 2.89 -24.30 3.70
C ARG A 208 1.56 -23.62 3.41
N GLU A 209 0.79 -23.32 4.45
CA GLU A 209 -0.49 -22.61 4.28
C GLU A 209 -0.27 -21.21 3.70
N ALA A 210 0.73 -20.47 4.22
CA ALA A 210 1.08 -19.15 3.72
C ALA A 210 1.55 -19.19 2.26
N GLN A 211 2.36 -20.19 1.88
CA GLN A 211 2.80 -20.43 0.50
C GLN A 211 1.62 -20.71 -0.43
N LEU A 212 0.69 -21.57 0.00
CA LEU A 212 -0.52 -21.89 -0.76
C LEU A 212 -1.40 -20.65 -0.98
N LEU A 213 -1.63 -19.85 0.06
CA LEU A 213 -2.41 -18.62 -0.02
C LEU A 213 -1.73 -17.58 -0.94
N SER A 214 -0.40 -17.45 -0.87
CA SER A 214 0.36 -16.58 -1.76
C SER A 214 0.22 -17.02 -3.22
N TYR A 215 0.28 -18.32 -3.51
CA TYR A 215 0.10 -18.83 -4.87
C TYR A 215 -1.33 -18.61 -5.38
N ALA A 216 -2.33 -18.89 -4.54
CA ALA A 216 -3.73 -18.66 -4.89
C ALA A 216 -3.98 -17.17 -5.21
N ALA A 217 -3.42 -16.25 -4.42
CA ALA A 217 -3.52 -14.82 -4.67
C ALA A 217 -2.95 -14.43 -6.05
N GLY A 218 -1.80 -14.99 -6.43
CA GLY A 218 -1.22 -14.80 -7.76
C GLY A 218 -2.15 -15.26 -8.88
N LEU A 219 -2.69 -16.48 -8.79
CA LEU A 219 -3.62 -17.01 -9.80
C LEU A 219 -4.92 -16.20 -9.91
N PHE A 220 -5.52 -15.81 -8.78
CA PHE A 220 -6.80 -15.09 -8.78
C PHE A 220 -6.67 -13.60 -9.10
N SER A 221 -5.45 -13.05 -9.04
CA SER A 221 -5.21 -11.65 -9.38
C SER A 221 -5.46 -11.30 -10.84
N GLN A 222 -5.40 -12.29 -11.74
CA GLN A 222 -5.38 -12.08 -13.20
C GLN A 222 -4.23 -11.17 -13.67
N ASP A 223 -3.19 -11.00 -12.84
CA ASP A 223 -1.97 -10.28 -13.16
C ASP A 223 -0.82 -11.28 -13.37
N GLN A 224 -0.35 -11.34 -14.62
CA GLN A 224 0.75 -12.23 -15.03
C GLN A 224 2.02 -12.01 -14.21
N LYS A 225 2.31 -10.76 -13.79
CA LYS A 225 3.49 -10.42 -12.99
C LYS A 225 3.38 -11.05 -11.59
N LEU A 226 2.22 -10.93 -10.94
CA LEU A 226 2.01 -11.51 -9.61
C LEU A 226 1.96 -13.04 -9.66
N GLU A 227 1.35 -13.61 -10.71
CA GLU A 227 1.35 -15.04 -10.94
C GLU A 227 2.79 -15.60 -11.08
N GLU A 228 3.63 -14.93 -11.87
CA GLU A 228 5.05 -15.31 -12.01
C GLU A 228 5.78 -15.25 -10.67
N GLN A 229 5.60 -14.16 -9.90
CA GLN A 229 6.25 -13.96 -8.60
C GLN A 229 5.89 -15.05 -7.57
N THR A 230 4.70 -15.63 -7.68
CA THR A 230 4.17 -16.60 -6.70
C THR A 230 4.25 -18.04 -7.20
N ARG A 231 4.64 -18.27 -8.46
CA ARG A 231 4.71 -19.59 -9.10
C ARG A 231 5.61 -20.58 -8.36
N GLN A 232 6.66 -20.11 -7.71
CA GLN A 232 7.58 -20.95 -6.95
C GLN A 232 6.88 -21.74 -5.83
N TYR A 233 5.76 -21.25 -5.30
CA TYR A 233 4.98 -21.91 -4.26
C TYR A 233 4.04 -23.01 -4.79
N ARG A 234 3.97 -23.20 -6.12
CA ARG A 234 3.13 -24.23 -6.76
C ARG A 234 3.54 -25.66 -6.39
N SER A 235 4.83 -25.93 -6.19
CA SER A 235 5.36 -27.28 -6.01
C SER A 235 4.77 -28.00 -4.79
N GLU A 236 4.33 -27.25 -3.78
CA GLU A 236 3.80 -27.79 -2.53
C GLU A 236 2.36 -28.34 -2.65
N ILE A 237 1.61 -27.92 -3.66
CA ILE A 237 0.29 -28.47 -4.00
C ILE A 237 0.40 -29.94 -4.49
N SER A 238 1.59 -30.35 -4.91
CA SER A 238 1.82 -31.65 -5.56
C SER A 238 2.04 -32.79 -4.56
N ILE A 239 2.32 -32.49 -3.30
CA ILE A 239 2.76 -33.50 -2.32
C ILE A 239 1.57 -34.25 -1.70
N ASP A 240 0.38 -33.65 -1.63
CA ASP A 240 -0.81 -34.30 -1.04
C ASP A 240 -1.54 -35.28 -1.99
N LYS A 241 -1.14 -35.39 -3.26
CA LYS A 241 -1.77 -36.34 -4.22
C LYS A 241 -1.09 -37.71 -4.31
N LYS A 242 -0.04 -37.99 -3.52
CA LYS A 242 0.68 -39.27 -3.54
C LYS A 242 0.54 -40.10 -2.26
N SER A 243 -0.47 -39.83 -1.44
CA SER A 243 -0.80 -40.62 -0.26
C SER A 243 -2.27 -41.03 -0.28
N ASN A 244 -2.63 -41.93 -1.20
CA ASN A 244 -3.81 -42.79 -1.15
C ASN A 244 -3.51 -44.08 -1.92
#